data_AF-A0A9R0ZZG3-F1
#
_entry.id   AF-A0A9R0ZZG3-F1
#
_cell.length_a   1.000
_cell.length_b   1.000
_cell.length_c   1.000
_cell.angle_alpha   90.00
_cell.angle_beta   90.00
_cell.angle_gamma   90.00
#
_symmetry.space_group_name_H-M   'P 1'
#
loop_
_entity.id
_entity.type
_entity.pdbx_description
1 polymer ?
#
loop_
_entity_poly.entity_id
_entity_poly.type
_entity_poly.pdbx_seq_one_letter_code
_entity_poly.pdbx_strand_id
1 'polypeptide(L)'
;MLGSYISAAVSQGPGCLSLRCPDPSCSAIVLQGMINKLGKHEDKEKYARFALRAYVESRKKTKWCPAPDCTCAVEFVSDVNYDVSCNCTFRFCWNCTEEAHRPVNCETVSKWILKNSAESENMNWILANSKPCPKCQRPIEKNQGCMHMTCTPPCKFEFCWLCLGSWVEHGERTGGFYACNRYESAKKEGVYDEAEARRERAKHSLERYMHYYERWASNQTSRQKAIADLQKAEKEQLAKLTDIYGIPETQLKFIIEAWSQIIECRRVLQWTYAYGYYLEDKVKSGFFEYLQGEAESGLERLHQCAEKDLLAFLPFSKHDTTEDHPSPAEFGEFRVKLAGLTSITRNYFENLVRALEDGLEDVQCAGEAATSSKATNSKKAGAKGKAAKKQPSRSSSDHSDDTWPCERCTFLNPSSADACTACDKQRY
;
A
#
# COMPACT_ATOMS: atom_id res chain seq x y z
N MET A 1 -10.43 -43.66 34.38
CA MET A 1 -11.47 -43.96 33.37
C MET A 1 -12.19 -42.71 32.86
N LEU A 2 -12.73 -41.82 33.71
CA LEU A 2 -13.36 -40.57 33.21
C LEU A 2 -12.36 -39.58 32.59
N GLY A 3 -11.16 -39.43 33.17
CA GLY A 3 -10.14 -38.53 32.62
C GLY A 3 -9.71 -38.91 31.20
N SER A 4 -9.52 -40.21 30.93
CA SER A 4 -9.19 -40.72 29.58
C SER A 4 -10.33 -40.53 28.57
N TYR A 5 -11.59 -40.61 29.02
CA TYR A 5 -12.75 -40.33 28.18
C TYR A 5 -12.80 -38.85 27.77
N ILE A 6 -12.56 -37.93 28.71
CA ILE A 6 -12.46 -36.49 28.44
C ILE A 6 -11.29 -36.19 27.49
N SER A 7 -10.10 -36.75 27.75
CA SER A 7 -8.93 -36.56 26.88
C SER A 7 -9.19 -37.02 25.45
N ALA A 8 -9.86 -38.17 25.27
CA ALA A 8 -10.22 -38.67 23.95
C ALA A 8 -11.18 -37.72 23.23
N ALA A 9 -12.24 -37.26 23.91
CA ALA A 9 -13.21 -36.33 23.34
C ALA A 9 -12.57 -34.98 22.95
N VAL A 10 -11.74 -34.41 23.83
CA VAL A 10 -11.05 -33.13 23.57
C VAL A 10 -10.05 -33.28 22.41
N SER A 11 -9.38 -34.42 22.29
CA SER A 11 -8.43 -34.68 21.20
C SER A 11 -9.11 -34.84 19.84
N GLN A 12 -10.38 -35.25 19.82
CA GLN A 12 -11.20 -35.34 18.60
C GLN A 12 -11.71 -33.98 18.11
N GLY A 13 -11.56 -32.91 18.89
CA GLY A 13 -11.83 -31.54 18.46
C GLY A 13 -13.08 -30.90 19.06
N PRO A 14 -13.70 -29.90 18.39
CA PRO A 14 -14.76 -29.06 18.96
C PRO A 14 -16.04 -29.80 19.37
N GLY A 15 -16.26 -31.03 18.88
CA GLY A 15 -17.40 -31.87 19.27
C GLY A 15 -17.47 -32.13 20.78
N CYS A 16 -16.34 -32.02 21.50
CA CYS A 16 -16.28 -32.13 22.96
C CYS A 16 -17.14 -31.09 23.71
N LEU A 17 -17.53 -29.97 23.08
CA LEU A 17 -18.44 -28.98 23.68
C LEU A 17 -19.85 -29.54 23.92
N SER A 18 -20.19 -30.64 23.26
CA SER A 18 -21.46 -31.36 23.39
C SER A 18 -21.32 -32.71 24.11
N LEU A 19 -20.19 -32.93 24.79
CA LEU A 19 -19.85 -34.20 25.44
C LEU A 19 -20.92 -34.59 26.48
N ARG A 20 -21.31 -35.87 26.47
CA ARG A 20 -22.32 -36.44 27.38
C ARG A 20 -21.70 -37.48 28.30
N CYS A 21 -22.49 -37.92 29.27
CA CYS A 21 -22.14 -39.05 30.12
C CYS A 21 -21.74 -40.27 29.26
N PRO A 22 -20.66 -40.99 29.62
CA PRO A 22 -20.27 -42.20 28.88
C PRO A 22 -21.24 -43.37 29.07
N ASP A 23 -22.18 -43.29 30.01
CA ASP A 23 -23.28 -44.26 30.14
C ASP A 23 -24.32 -44.02 29.03
N PRO A 24 -24.57 -44.99 28.12
CA PRO A 24 -25.51 -44.84 27.01
C PRO A 24 -26.96 -44.55 27.44
N SER A 25 -27.35 -44.91 28.66
CA SER A 25 -28.69 -44.64 29.20
C SER A 25 -28.85 -43.22 29.75
N CYS A 26 -27.73 -42.50 29.94
CA CYS A 26 -27.71 -41.18 30.54
C CYS A 26 -27.43 -40.10 29.49
N SER A 27 -28.34 -39.14 29.35
CA SER A 27 -28.22 -38.01 28.41
C SER A 27 -27.56 -36.77 29.00
N ALA A 28 -27.09 -36.82 30.26
CA ALA A 28 -26.51 -35.68 30.96
C ALA A 28 -25.28 -35.11 30.25
N ILE A 29 -25.18 -33.79 30.19
CA ILE A 29 -24.07 -33.07 29.55
C ILE A 29 -22.90 -32.95 30.54
N VAL A 30 -21.69 -33.16 30.05
CA VAL A 30 -20.46 -32.91 30.79
C VAL A 30 -20.17 -31.41 30.76
N LEU A 31 -20.41 -30.73 31.88
CA LEU A 31 -20.18 -29.29 32.00
C LEU A 31 -18.68 -28.96 32.07
N GLN A 32 -18.30 -27.74 31.69
CA GLN A 32 -16.92 -27.25 31.79
C GLN A 32 -16.32 -27.42 33.19
N GLY A 33 -17.12 -27.27 34.25
CA GLY A 33 -16.68 -27.51 35.62
C GLY A 33 -16.20 -28.94 35.87
N MET A 34 -16.80 -29.94 35.21
CA MET A 34 -16.35 -31.35 35.31
C MET A 34 -15.05 -31.56 34.54
N ILE A 35 -14.91 -30.93 33.37
CA ILE A 35 -13.69 -30.98 32.57
C ILE A 35 -12.53 -30.34 33.32
N ASN A 36 -12.77 -29.19 33.96
CA ASN A 36 -11.77 -28.51 34.78
C ASN A 36 -11.35 -29.32 36.01
N LYS A 37 -12.24 -30.14 36.58
CA LYS A 37 -11.93 -31.01 37.73
C LYS A 37 -11.24 -32.31 37.33
N LEU A 38 -11.63 -32.93 36.21
CA LEU A 38 -11.27 -34.31 35.86
C LEU A 38 -10.28 -34.43 34.71
N GLY A 39 -10.16 -33.40 33.86
CA GLY A 39 -9.23 -33.36 32.74
C GLY A 39 -7.80 -33.02 33.15
N LYS A 40 -6.84 -33.35 32.29
CA LYS A 40 -5.44 -32.91 32.43
C LYS A 40 -5.30 -31.45 32.01
N HIS A 41 -4.20 -30.80 32.39
CA HIS A 41 -3.97 -29.38 32.10
C HIS A 41 -4.18 -29.03 30.61
N GLU A 42 -3.54 -29.77 29.70
CA GLU A 42 -3.65 -29.55 28.25
C GLU A 42 -5.10 -29.68 27.73
N ASP A 43 -5.87 -30.62 28.29
CA ASP A 43 -7.26 -30.84 27.89
C ASP A 43 -8.15 -29.68 28.33
N LYS A 44 -7.88 -29.09 29.50
CA LYS A 44 -8.60 -27.91 30.00
C LYS A 44 -8.36 -26.71 29.09
N GLU A 45 -7.10 -26.48 28.70
CA GLU A 45 -6.73 -25.40 27.80
C GLU A 45 -7.33 -25.59 26.39
N LYS A 46 -7.27 -26.80 25.84
CA LYS A 46 -7.89 -27.14 24.55
C LYS A 46 -9.41 -26.94 24.60
N TYR A 47 -10.08 -27.46 25.64
CA TYR A 47 -11.53 -27.29 25.80
C TYR A 47 -11.91 -25.81 25.94
N ALA A 48 -11.18 -25.05 26.76
CA ALA A 48 -11.42 -23.61 26.93
C ALA A 48 -11.27 -22.85 25.60
N ARG A 49 -10.27 -23.21 24.78
CA ARG A 49 -10.10 -22.64 23.44
C ARG A 49 -11.28 -22.97 22.52
N PHE A 50 -11.76 -24.23 22.51
CA PHE A 50 -12.94 -24.58 21.73
C PHE A 50 -14.19 -23.82 22.20
N ALA A 51 -14.39 -23.71 23.51
CA ALA A 51 -15.54 -23.02 24.08
C ALA A 51 -15.53 -21.52 23.74
N LEU A 52 -14.37 -20.87 23.87
CA LEU A 52 -14.18 -19.48 23.48
C LEU A 52 -14.38 -19.29 21.98
N ARG A 53 -13.85 -20.19 21.15
CA ARG A 53 -14.02 -20.17 19.69
C ARG A 53 -15.49 -20.22 19.28
N ALA A 54 -16.24 -21.17 19.82
CA ALA A 54 -17.66 -21.31 19.57
C ALA A 54 -18.46 -20.08 20.05
N TYR A 55 -18.09 -19.50 21.20
CA TYR A 55 -18.72 -18.28 21.70
C TYR A 55 -18.52 -17.10 20.74
N VAL A 56 -17.31 -16.88 20.25
CA VAL A 56 -17.02 -15.80 19.29
C VAL A 56 -17.72 -16.04 17.96
N GLU A 57 -17.64 -17.26 17.41
CA GLU A 57 -18.28 -17.62 16.13
C GLU A 57 -19.82 -17.53 16.17
N SER A 58 -20.43 -17.64 17.36
CA SER A 58 -21.87 -17.44 17.55
C SER A 58 -22.32 -15.97 17.49
N ARG A 59 -21.39 -15.01 17.64
CA ARG A 59 -21.70 -13.58 17.68
C ARG A 59 -21.55 -12.94 16.29
N LYS A 60 -22.63 -12.33 15.79
CA LYS A 60 -22.64 -11.65 14.48
C LYS A 60 -21.64 -10.50 14.34
N LYS A 61 -21.32 -9.81 15.44
CA LYS A 61 -20.42 -8.65 15.48
C LYS A 61 -19.01 -8.98 15.96
N THR A 62 -18.65 -10.25 16.08
CA THR A 62 -17.31 -10.65 16.54
C THR A 62 -16.72 -11.71 15.61
N LYS A 63 -15.47 -11.54 15.19
CA LYS A 63 -14.75 -12.51 14.35
C LYS A 63 -13.34 -12.73 14.84
N TRP A 64 -12.82 -13.93 14.64
CA TRP A 64 -11.41 -14.22 14.88
C TRP A 64 -10.54 -13.48 13.88
N CYS A 65 -9.41 -12.97 14.34
CA CYS A 65 -8.37 -12.47 13.44
C CYS A 65 -7.84 -13.63 12.59
N PRO A 66 -7.75 -13.49 11.25
CA PRO A 66 -7.29 -14.56 10.37
C PRO A 66 -5.76 -14.69 10.31
N ALA A 67 -5.02 -13.75 10.91
CA ALA A 67 -3.56 -13.80 10.95
C ALA A 67 -3.06 -15.11 11.60
N PRO A 68 -2.02 -15.76 11.03
CA PRO A 68 -1.40 -16.93 11.63
C PRO A 68 -0.99 -16.67 13.08
N ASP A 69 -1.20 -17.66 13.94
CA ASP A 69 -0.87 -17.65 15.37
C ASP A 69 -1.54 -16.55 16.21
N CYS A 70 -2.43 -15.74 15.63
CA CYS A 70 -3.18 -14.73 16.37
C CYS A 70 -4.38 -15.35 17.11
N THR A 71 -4.50 -15.06 18.39
CA THR A 71 -5.60 -15.51 19.27
C THR A 71 -6.56 -14.39 19.63
N CYS A 72 -6.52 -13.26 18.90
CA CYS A 72 -7.42 -12.14 19.12
C CYS A 72 -8.73 -12.32 18.35
N ALA A 73 -9.82 -11.88 18.96
CA ALA A 73 -11.10 -11.66 18.29
C ALA A 73 -11.36 -10.16 18.19
N VAL A 74 -11.89 -9.73 17.05
CA VAL A 74 -12.20 -8.34 16.74
C VAL A 74 -13.71 -8.14 16.80
N GLU A 75 -14.15 -7.09 17.50
CA GLU A 75 -15.54 -6.64 17.51
C GLU A 75 -15.75 -5.54 16.45
N PHE A 76 -16.82 -5.67 15.67
CA PHE A 76 -17.15 -4.73 14.61
C PHE A 76 -18.02 -3.58 15.13
N VAL A 77 -17.46 -2.36 15.08
CA VAL A 77 -18.07 -1.13 15.63
C VAL A 77 -18.41 -0.11 14.53
N SER A 78 -18.10 -0.39 13.27
CA SER A 78 -18.30 0.50 12.12
C SER A 78 -19.45 -0.01 11.24
N ASP A 79 -20.18 0.89 10.56
CA ASP A 79 -21.19 0.51 9.55
C ASP A 79 -20.80 0.97 8.12
N VAL A 80 -19.67 1.66 7.97
CA VAL A 80 -19.25 2.30 6.70
C VAL A 80 -17.96 1.70 6.15
N ASN A 81 -16.98 1.45 7.01
CA ASN A 81 -15.71 0.84 6.64
C ASN A 81 -15.66 -0.61 7.14
N TYR A 82 -15.51 -1.56 6.20
CA TYR A 82 -15.40 -2.98 6.48
C TYR A 82 -13.97 -3.42 6.79
N ASP A 83 -12.93 -2.62 6.50
CA ASP A 83 -11.57 -2.97 6.89
C ASP A 83 -11.38 -2.75 8.40
N VAL A 84 -11.13 -3.83 9.13
CA VAL A 84 -10.90 -3.82 10.59
C VAL A 84 -9.43 -4.08 10.90
N SER A 85 -8.97 -3.58 12.04
CA SER A 85 -7.61 -3.77 12.53
C SER A 85 -7.61 -4.57 13.82
N CYS A 86 -6.72 -5.56 13.91
CA CYS A 86 -6.49 -6.34 15.11
C CYS A 86 -5.33 -5.75 15.94
N ASN A 87 -5.29 -6.04 17.23
CA ASN A 87 -4.15 -5.67 18.10
C ASN A 87 -2.81 -6.29 17.65
N CYS A 88 -2.84 -7.38 16.87
CA CYS A 88 -1.64 -7.95 16.24
C CYS A 88 -1.21 -7.19 14.96
N THR A 89 -1.78 -6.00 14.73
CA THR A 89 -1.61 -5.12 13.57
C THR A 89 -2.12 -5.65 12.23
N PHE A 90 -2.55 -6.91 12.15
CA PHE A 90 -3.19 -7.45 10.95
C PHE A 90 -4.50 -6.72 10.65
N ARG A 91 -4.71 -6.39 9.38
CA ARG A 91 -5.92 -5.73 8.88
C ARG A 91 -6.64 -6.63 7.90
N PHE A 92 -7.94 -6.80 8.08
CA PHE A 92 -8.74 -7.69 7.24
C PHE A 92 -10.11 -7.09 6.94
N CYS A 93 -10.70 -7.51 5.83
CA CYS A 93 -12.06 -7.15 5.48
C CYS A 93 -13.05 -7.93 6.35
N TRP A 94 -13.93 -7.23 7.05
CA TRP A 94 -14.97 -7.81 7.87
C TRP A 94 -15.90 -8.71 7.07
N ASN A 95 -16.16 -8.43 5.79
CA ASN A 95 -17.12 -9.19 4.99
C ASN A 95 -16.54 -10.54 4.52
N CYS A 96 -15.41 -10.53 3.82
CA CYS A 96 -14.83 -11.73 3.21
C CYS A 96 -13.70 -12.37 4.04
N THR A 97 -13.23 -11.73 5.12
CA THR A 97 -12.12 -12.17 5.98
C THR A 97 -10.74 -12.26 5.31
N GLU A 98 -10.65 -11.87 4.04
CA GLU A 98 -9.38 -11.66 3.36
C GLU A 98 -8.64 -10.43 3.92
N GLU A 99 -7.38 -10.31 3.56
CA GLU A 99 -6.59 -9.11 3.85
C GLU A 99 -7.33 -7.82 3.44
N ALA A 100 -7.20 -6.77 4.25
CA ALA A 100 -7.84 -5.48 4.02
C ALA A 100 -7.56 -4.99 2.59
N HIS A 101 -8.64 -4.71 1.85
CA HIS A 101 -8.57 -4.57 0.41
C HIS A 101 -9.29 -3.34 -0.14
N ARG A 102 -9.65 -2.37 0.72
CA ARG A 102 -10.11 -1.04 0.27
C ARG A 102 -9.06 -0.40 -0.64
N PRO A 103 -9.43 0.18 -1.80
CA PRO A 103 -10.80 0.51 -2.26
C PRO A 103 -11.52 -0.58 -3.06
N VAL A 104 -10.93 -1.76 -3.25
CA VAL A 104 -11.47 -2.79 -4.13
C VAL A 104 -12.56 -3.60 -3.41
N ASN A 105 -13.65 -3.94 -4.10
CA ASN A 105 -14.74 -4.72 -3.51
C ASN A 105 -14.38 -6.22 -3.34
N CYS A 106 -15.11 -6.91 -2.46
CA CYS A 106 -14.86 -8.33 -2.16
C CYS A 106 -15.04 -9.25 -3.38
N GLU A 107 -15.90 -8.90 -4.34
CA GLU A 107 -16.15 -9.71 -5.54
C GLU A 107 -14.91 -9.77 -6.42
N THR A 108 -14.31 -8.62 -6.73
CA THR A 108 -13.06 -8.52 -7.51
C THR A 108 -11.91 -9.24 -6.81
N VAL A 109 -11.80 -9.09 -5.48
CA VAL A 109 -10.80 -9.79 -4.66
C VAL A 109 -10.98 -11.30 -4.75
N SER A 110 -12.20 -11.80 -4.59
CA SER A 110 -12.49 -13.23 -4.71
C SER A 110 -12.15 -13.78 -6.09
N LYS A 111 -12.50 -13.06 -7.16
CA LYS A 111 -12.12 -13.43 -8.54
C LYS A 111 -10.60 -13.48 -8.72
N TRP A 112 -9.88 -12.51 -8.17
CA TRP A 112 -8.42 -12.46 -8.25
C TRP A 112 -7.75 -13.62 -7.50
N ILE A 113 -8.17 -13.88 -6.26
CA ILE A 113 -7.63 -14.98 -5.44
C ILE A 113 -7.90 -16.34 -6.10
N LEU A 114 -9.14 -16.56 -6.59
CA LEU A 114 -9.49 -17.79 -7.30
C LEU A 114 -8.63 -17.97 -8.56
N LYS A 115 -8.44 -16.90 -9.34
CA LYS A 115 -7.58 -16.93 -10.52
C LYS A 115 -6.13 -17.29 -10.16
N ASN A 116 -5.56 -16.66 -9.14
CA ASN A 116 -4.20 -16.96 -8.69
C ASN A 116 -4.07 -18.42 -8.25
N SER A 117 -5.07 -18.95 -7.55
CA SER A 117 -5.07 -20.36 -7.13
C SER A 117 -5.10 -21.34 -8.31
N ALA A 118 -5.83 -21.02 -9.38
CA ALA A 118 -5.92 -21.84 -10.57
C ALA A 118 -4.65 -21.79 -11.44
N GLU A 119 -3.93 -20.67 -11.41
CA GLU A 119 -2.71 -20.42 -12.18
C GLU A 119 -1.43 -20.78 -11.40
N SER A 120 -1.54 -21.61 -10.35
CA SER A 120 -0.46 -21.82 -9.37
C SER A 120 0.84 -22.36 -9.93
N GLU A 121 0.79 -23.12 -11.01
CA GLU A 121 1.97 -23.63 -11.72
C GLU A 121 2.73 -22.51 -12.44
N ASN A 122 2.01 -21.49 -12.94
CA ASN A 122 2.59 -20.31 -13.59
C ASN A 122 3.17 -19.32 -12.56
N MET A 123 2.67 -19.30 -11.31
CA MET A 123 3.11 -18.36 -10.26
C MET A 123 4.58 -18.55 -9.84
N ASN A 124 5.05 -19.79 -9.78
CA ASN A 124 6.43 -20.10 -9.35
C ASN A 124 7.49 -19.68 -10.38
N TRP A 125 7.13 -19.64 -11.67
CA TRP A 125 8.03 -19.17 -12.72
C TRP A 125 8.15 -17.63 -12.73
N ILE A 126 7.09 -16.92 -12.29
CA ILE A 126 7.02 -15.44 -12.29
C ILE A 126 7.81 -14.83 -11.13
N LEU A 127 7.85 -15.49 -9.96
CA LEU A 127 8.55 -15.00 -8.77
C LEU A 127 10.03 -15.41 -8.77
N ALA A 128 10.79 -14.91 -9.74
CA ALA A 128 12.24 -14.98 -9.66
C ALA A 128 12.74 -13.94 -8.63
N ASN A 129 13.27 -14.41 -7.49
CA ASN A 129 13.90 -13.54 -6.49
C ASN A 129 15.13 -12.80 -7.04
N SER A 130 15.66 -13.26 -8.18
CA SER A 130 16.75 -12.65 -8.91
C SER A 130 16.37 -12.31 -10.35
N LYS A 131 16.70 -11.10 -10.80
CA LYS A 131 16.58 -10.67 -12.21
C LYS A 131 17.94 -10.21 -12.74
N PRO A 132 18.23 -10.38 -14.05
CA PRO A 132 19.47 -9.87 -14.63
C PRO A 132 19.45 -8.34 -14.74
N CYS A 133 20.57 -7.70 -14.47
CA CYS A 133 20.74 -6.26 -14.73
C CYS A 133 20.53 -5.97 -16.23
N PRO A 134 19.68 -5.02 -16.62
CA PRO A 134 19.43 -4.72 -18.04
C PRO A 134 20.68 -4.23 -18.78
N LYS A 135 21.65 -3.62 -18.08
CA LYS A 135 22.89 -3.11 -18.68
C LYS A 135 24.03 -4.14 -18.77
N CYS A 136 24.25 -4.93 -17.71
CA CYS A 136 25.42 -5.83 -17.62
C CYS A 136 25.07 -7.31 -17.47
N GLN A 137 23.79 -7.67 -17.42
CA GLN A 137 23.25 -9.02 -17.29
C GLN A 137 23.66 -9.79 -16.03
N ARG A 138 24.36 -9.15 -15.08
CA ARG A 138 24.66 -9.74 -13.77
C ARG A 138 23.35 -10.02 -13.02
N PRO A 139 23.17 -11.20 -12.39
CA PRO A 139 22.00 -11.47 -11.56
C PRO A 139 21.97 -10.53 -10.34
N ILE A 140 20.81 -9.93 -10.09
CA ILE A 140 20.53 -9.04 -8.96
C ILE A 140 19.38 -9.65 -8.16
N GLU A 141 19.62 -9.87 -6.86
CA GLU A 141 18.59 -10.28 -5.90
C GLU A 141 17.90 -9.04 -5.31
N LYS A 142 16.57 -9.10 -5.18
CA LYS A 142 15.80 -8.01 -4.58
C LYS A 142 15.88 -8.07 -3.04
N ASN A 143 16.76 -7.26 -2.46
CA ASN A 143 16.94 -7.14 -1.00
C ASN A 143 16.34 -5.86 -0.39
N GLN A 144 15.72 -5.02 -1.21
CA GLN A 144 15.13 -3.73 -0.85
C GLN A 144 13.63 -3.69 -1.16
N GLY A 145 12.91 -2.84 -0.44
CA GLY A 145 11.48 -2.62 -0.58
C GLY A 145 11.12 -1.68 -1.73
N CYS A 146 11.97 -0.70 -2.03
CA CYS A 146 11.78 0.22 -3.16
C CYS A 146 11.93 -0.47 -4.52
N MET A 147 11.15 -0.05 -5.53
CA MET A 147 11.30 -0.54 -6.91
C MET A 147 12.53 0.05 -7.61
N HIS A 148 13.10 1.13 -7.07
CA HIS A 148 14.34 1.73 -7.56
C HIS A 148 15.55 0.87 -7.19
N MET A 149 16.07 0.11 -8.14
CA MET A 149 17.25 -0.73 -7.95
C MET A 149 18.50 -0.08 -8.53
N THR A 150 19.62 -0.23 -7.85
CA THR A 150 20.94 0.22 -8.33
C THR A 150 21.86 -0.99 -8.45
N CYS A 151 22.38 -1.27 -9.65
CA CYS A 151 23.28 -2.39 -9.87
C CYS A 151 24.60 -2.20 -9.10
N THR A 152 25.12 -3.26 -8.48
CA THR A 152 26.37 -3.20 -7.73
C THR A 152 27.57 -2.81 -8.61
N PRO A 153 28.60 -2.15 -8.04
CA PRO A 153 29.81 -1.80 -8.76
C PRO A 153 30.44 -3.00 -9.51
N PRO A 154 31.07 -2.76 -10.67
CA PRO A 154 31.35 -1.45 -11.28
C PRO A 154 30.21 -0.87 -12.13
N CYS A 155 29.05 -1.52 -12.25
CA CYS A 155 28.01 -1.13 -13.22
C CYS A 155 27.22 0.14 -12.81
N LYS A 156 26.77 0.22 -11.55
CA LYS A 156 26.02 1.35 -10.97
C LYS A 156 24.79 1.82 -11.77
N PHE A 157 24.24 0.99 -12.66
CA PHE A 157 23.05 1.35 -13.43
C PHE A 157 21.80 1.33 -12.54
N GLU A 158 20.97 2.35 -12.67
CA GLU A 158 19.73 2.52 -11.94
C GLU A 158 18.52 2.18 -12.82
N PHE A 159 17.65 1.29 -12.32
CA PHE A 159 16.55 0.75 -13.10
C PHE A 159 15.34 0.40 -12.23
N CYS A 160 14.18 0.27 -12.86
CA CYS A 160 12.94 -0.17 -12.21
C CYS A 160 12.90 -1.70 -12.14
N TRP A 161 12.64 -2.25 -10.95
CA TRP A 161 12.56 -3.71 -10.75
C TRP A 161 11.48 -4.39 -11.60
N LEU A 162 10.37 -3.71 -11.87
CA LEU A 162 9.22 -4.28 -12.58
C LEU A 162 9.50 -4.39 -14.08
N CYS A 163 9.76 -3.27 -14.76
CA CYS A 163 9.91 -3.23 -16.20
C CYS A 163 11.35 -3.37 -16.71
N LEU A 164 12.34 -3.33 -15.81
CA LEU A 164 13.78 -3.33 -16.13
C LEU A 164 14.24 -2.11 -16.98
N GLY A 165 13.39 -1.09 -17.13
CA GLY A 165 13.71 0.16 -17.79
C GLY A 165 14.59 1.08 -16.93
N SER A 166 15.25 2.03 -17.59
CA SER A 166 16.08 3.06 -16.93
C SER A 166 15.26 3.84 -15.90
N TRP A 167 15.81 4.03 -14.69
CA TRP A 167 15.12 4.79 -13.64
C TRP A 167 15.00 6.28 -14.00
N VAL A 168 15.99 6.83 -14.71
CA VAL A 168 15.96 8.23 -15.19
C VAL A 168 14.80 8.47 -16.17
N GLU A 169 14.38 7.42 -16.86
CA GLU A 169 13.23 7.43 -17.77
C GLU A 169 11.91 7.09 -17.04
N HIS A 170 11.91 6.93 -15.71
CA HIS A 170 10.69 6.86 -14.89
C HIS A 170 10.27 8.26 -14.42
N GLY A 171 10.26 9.23 -15.33
CA GLY A 171 9.84 10.63 -15.08
C GLY A 171 8.77 11.11 -16.06
N GLU A 172 8.25 12.32 -15.87
CA GLU A 172 7.16 12.88 -16.70
C GLU A 172 7.47 12.87 -18.22
N ARG A 173 8.73 13.07 -18.61
CA ARG A 173 9.16 13.29 -20.00
C ARG A 173 8.97 12.08 -20.94
N THR A 174 8.82 10.88 -20.39
CA THR A 174 8.76 9.61 -21.11
C THR A 174 7.44 8.86 -20.90
N GLY A 175 6.49 9.48 -20.18
CA GLY A 175 5.31 8.77 -19.64
C GLY A 175 5.59 7.97 -18.37
N GLY A 176 6.86 7.84 -17.96
CA GLY A 176 7.31 7.37 -16.65
C GLY A 176 6.53 6.21 -16.04
N PHE A 177 6.02 6.43 -14.82
CA PHE A 177 5.24 5.43 -14.07
C PHE A 177 3.91 5.07 -14.75
N TYR A 178 3.26 6.00 -15.44
CA TYR A 178 2.04 5.75 -16.23
C TYR A 178 2.27 4.86 -17.45
N ALA A 179 3.43 4.96 -18.10
CA ALA A 179 3.80 4.03 -19.17
C ALA A 179 4.20 2.66 -18.61
N CYS A 180 4.78 2.62 -17.40
CA CYS A 180 5.24 1.40 -16.74
C CYS A 180 4.10 0.53 -16.18
N ASN A 181 3.05 1.13 -15.61
CA ASN A 181 1.92 0.39 -15.03
C ASN A 181 0.90 -0.08 -16.08
N ARG A 182 0.81 0.61 -17.22
CA ARG A 182 -0.09 0.29 -18.32
C ARG A 182 0.28 -1.02 -19.01
N TYR A 183 -0.72 -1.84 -19.32
CA TYR A 183 -0.54 -3.03 -20.16
C TYR A 183 -0.81 -2.68 -21.62
N GLU A 184 0.21 -2.73 -22.47
CA GLU A 184 0.07 -2.58 -23.91
C GLU A 184 0.00 -3.96 -24.58
N SER A 185 -1.18 -4.35 -25.06
CA SER A 185 -1.30 -5.53 -25.93
C SER A 185 -0.55 -5.25 -27.23
N ALA A 186 0.52 -5.99 -27.53
CA ALA A 186 1.22 -5.90 -28.80
C ALA A 186 0.27 -6.25 -29.95
N LYS A 187 -0.34 -5.24 -30.59
CA LYS A 187 -1.15 -5.44 -31.79
C LYS A 187 -0.20 -5.79 -32.94
N LYS A 188 -0.05 -7.07 -33.22
CA LYS A 188 0.35 -7.49 -34.56
C LYS A 188 -0.90 -7.56 -35.41
N GLU A 189 -1.07 -6.58 -36.30
CA GLU A 189 -2.06 -6.66 -37.36
C GLU A 189 -1.60 -7.72 -38.36
N GLY A 190 -2.25 -8.88 -38.32
CA GLY A 190 -2.00 -10.01 -39.20
C GLY A 190 -3.30 -10.75 -39.47
N VAL A 191 -3.43 -11.29 -40.68
CA VAL A 191 -4.52 -12.23 -41.00
C VAL A 191 -4.09 -13.58 -40.44
N TYR A 192 -4.68 -13.97 -39.32
CA TYR A 192 -4.45 -15.26 -38.67
C TYR A 192 -5.52 -16.26 -39.06
N ASP A 193 -5.17 -17.54 -39.17
CA ASP A 193 -6.18 -18.59 -39.18
C ASP A 193 -6.83 -18.74 -37.79
N GLU A 194 -7.94 -19.49 -37.70
CA GLU A 194 -8.71 -19.58 -36.45
C GLU A 194 -7.93 -20.25 -35.30
N ALA A 195 -7.02 -21.17 -35.62
CA ALA A 195 -6.21 -21.88 -34.64
C ALA A 195 -5.07 -21.00 -34.11
N GLU A 196 -4.40 -20.27 -35.00
CA GLU A 196 -3.36 -19.29 -34.67
C GLU A 196 -3.93 -18.11 -33.90
N ALA A 197 -5.10 -17.60 -34.30
CA ALA A 197 -5.83 -16.58 -33.55
C ALA A 197 -6.21 -17.06 -32.14
N ARG A 198 -6.58 -18.33 -31.98
CA ARG A 198 -6.86 -18.91 -30.66
C ARG A 198 -5.60 -18.99 -29.80
N ARG A 199 -4.47 -19.41 -30.37
CA ARG A 199 -3.18 -19.48 -29.67
C ARG A 199 -2.69 -18.10 -29.24
N GLU A 200 -2.79 -17.11 -30.12
CA GLU A 200 -2.34 -15.74 -29.81
C GLU A 200 -3.24 -15.08 -28.76
N ARG A 201 -4.56 -15.31 -28.80
CA ARG A 201 -5.48 -14.87 -27.72
C ARG A 201 -5.13 -15.49 -26.36
N ALA A 202 -4.81 -16.79 -26.33
CA ALA A 202 -4.40 -17.47 -25.10
C ALA A 202 -3.09 -16.88 -24.56
N LYS A 203 -2.11 -16.63 -25.44
CA LYS A 203 -0.84 -16.00 -25.10
C LYS A 203 -1.02 -14.58 -24.56
N HIS A 204 -1.79 -13.73 -25.22
CA HIS A 204 -2.09 -12.38 -24.74
C HIS A 204 -2.83 -12.39 -23.40
N SER A 205 -3.76 -13.33 -23.19
CA SER A 205 -4.44 -13.48 -21.90
C SER A 205 -3.46 -13.83 -20.78
N LEU A 206 -2.48 -14.70 -21.06
CA LEU A 206 -1.43 -15.06 -20.11
C LEU A 206 -0.48 -13.89 -19.85
N GLU A 207 -0.01 -13.20 -20.90
CA GLU A 207 0.84 -12.00 -20.78
C GLU A 207 0.18 -10.90 -19.94
N ARG A 208 -1.12 -10.64 -20.20
CA ARG A 208 -1.90 -9.70 -19.40
C ARG A 208 -1.95 -10.15 -17.94
N TYR A 209 -2.28 -11.42 -17.67
CA TYR A 209 -2.29 -11.92 -16.30
C TYR A 209 -0.94 -11.76 -15.62
N MET A 210 0.17 -12.13 -16.28
CA MET A 210 1.52 -11.99 -15.74
C MET A 210 1.85 -10.54 -15.38
N HIS A 211 1.50 -9.57 -16.25
CA HIS A 211 1.74 -8.15 -16.00
C HIS A 211 1.12 -7.65 -14.70
N TYR A 212 -0.14 -8.00 -14.46
CA TYR A 212 -0.88 -7.59 -13.27
C TYR A 212 -0.45 -8.40 -12.03
N TYR A 213 -0.22 -9.71 -12.19
CA TYR A 213 0.20 -10.60 -11.10
C TYR A 213 1.57 -10.21 -10.53
N GLU A 214 2.55 -9.94 -11.39
CA GLU A 214 3.89 -9.56 -10.96
C GLU A 214 3.88 -8.28 -10.11
N ARG A 215 3.05 -7.31 -10.48
CA ARG A 215 2.91 -6.02 -9.78
C ARG A 215 2.11 -6.16 -8.48
N TRP A 216 1.06 -6.97 -8.48
CA TRP A 216 0.33 -7.37 -7.27
C TRP A 216 1.27 -8.03 -6.25
N ALA A 217 2.02 -9.05 -6.68
CA ALA A 217 2.92 -9.80 -5.81
C ALA A 217 4.11 -8.95 -5.36
N SER A 218 4.69 -8.13 -6.25
CA SER A 218 5.81 -7.25 -5.91
C SER A 218 5.45 -6.21 -4.86
N ASN A 219 4.22 -5.65 -4.91
CA ASN A 219 3.74 -4.73 -3.87
C ASN A 219 3.58 -5.44 -2.53
N GLN A 220 3.11 -6.69 -2.51
CA GLN A 220 3.02 -7.47 -1.27
C GLN A 220 4.41 -7.78 -0.69
N THR A 221 5.36 -8.23 -1.50
CA THR A 221 6.74 -8.47 -1.03
C THR A 221 7.38 -7.19 -0.49
N SER A 222 7.23 -6.08 -1.20
CA SER A 222 7.76 -4.79 -0.76
C SER A 222 7.08 -4.24 0.48
N ARG A 223 5.81 -4.57 0.70
CA ARG A 223 5.11 -4.27 1.95
C ARG A 223 5.67 -5.07 3.12
N GLN A 224 5.93 -6.36 2.95
CA GLN A 224 6.54 -7.18 4.00
C GLN A 224 7.93 -6.66 4.39
N LYS A 225 8.72 -6.23 3.39
CA LYS A 225 10.01 -5.57 3.66
C LYS A 225 9.84 -4.26 4.45
N ALA A 226 8.89 -3.41 4.05
CA ALA A 226 8.60 -2.17 4.76
C ALA A 226 8.10 -2.39 6.20
N ILE A 227 7.35 -3.47 6.48
CA ILE A 227 6.97 -3.86 7.85
C ILE A 227 8.21 -4.23 8.67
N ALA A 228 9.13 -5.01 8.09
CA ALA A 228 10.38 -5.35 8.76
C ALA A 228 11.26 -4.11 9.02
N ASP A 229 11.32 -3.18 8.06
CA ASP A 229 12.08 -1.94 8.21
C ASP A 229 11.44 -0.98 9.22
N LEU A 230 10.11 -0.90 9.28
CA LEU A 230 9.41 -0.19 10.34
C LEU A 230 9.78 -0.73 11.72
N GLN A 231 9.73 -2.06 11.90
CA GLN A 231 10.13 -2.69 13.17
C GLN A 231 11.58 -2.42 13.53
N LYS A 232 12.48 -2.42 12.53
CA LYS A 232 13.89 -2.06 12.71
C LYS A 232 14.05 -0.59 13.11
N ALA A 233 13.27 0.29 12.50
CA ALA A 233 13.27 1.71 12.84
C ALA A 233 12.88 1.92 14.30
N GLU A 234 11.74 1.36 14.72
CA GLU A 234 11.22 1.43 16.10
C GLU A 234 12.18 0.85 17.14
N LYS A 235 12.80 -0.30 16.85
CA LYS A 235 13.64 -1.00 17.84
C LYS A 235 15.07 -0.47 17.95
N GLU A 236 15.61 0.11 16.88
CA GLU A 236 17.05 0.41 16.82
C GLU A 236 17.39 1.78 16.25
N GLN A 237 16.78 2.20 15.14
CA GLN A 237 17.26 3.38 14.41
C GLN A 237 16.89 4.68 15.13
N LEU A 238 15.72 4.76 15.76
CA LEU A 238 15.31 5.97 16.50
C LEU A 238 16.24 6.27 17.68
N ALA A 239 16.64 5.25 18.44
CA ALA A 239 17.58 5.39 19.54
C ALA A 239 18.95 5.90 19.04
N LYS A 240 19.47 5.32 17.95
CA LYS A 240 20.74 5.76 17.33
C LYS A 240 20.70 7.21 16.88
N LEU A 241 19.60 7.64 16.26
CA LEU A 241 19.42 9.04 15.85
C LEU A 241 19.32 9.97 17.05
N THR A 242 18.68 9.53 18.13
CA THR A 242 18.62 10.28 19.40
C THR A 242 20.02 10.49 19.97
N ASP A 243 20.85 9.46 19.96
CA ASP A 243 22.24 9.53 20.46
C ASP A 243 23.13 10.45 19.61
N ILE A 244 22.99 10.42 18.28
CA ILE A 244 23.82 11.22 17.36
C ILE A 244 23.41 12.70 17.37
N TYR A 245 22.10 12.97 17.29
CA TYR A 245 21.58 14.32 17.07
C TYR A 245 21.02 15.00 18.32
N GLY A 246 20.93 14.28 19.45
CA GLY A 246 20.35 14.80 20.70
C GLY A 246 18.84 15.08 20.61
N ILE A 247 18.15 14.47 19.65
CA ILE A 247 16.73 14.70 19.37
C ILE A 247 15.88 13.64 20.08
N PRO A 248 14.89 14.00 20.92
CA PRO A 248 14.04 13.02 21.58
C PRO A 248 13.26 12.15 20.59
N GLU A 249 13.09 10.86 20.88
CA GLU A 249 12.33 9.92 20.02
C GLU A 249 10.91 10.39 19.69
N THR A 250 10.26 11.14 20.59
CA THR A 250 8.94 11.73 20.34
C THR A 250 8.93 12.67 19.14
N GLN A 251 10.06 13.31 18.84
CA GLN A 251 10.22 14.17 17.68
C GLN A 251 10.62 13.39 16.42
N LEU A 252 10.98 12.11 16.51
CA LEU A 252 11.37 11.27 15.38
C LEU A 252 10.21 10.43 14.81
N LYS A 253 8.99 10.60 15.33
CA LYS A 253 7.77 9.90 14.88
C LYS A 253 7.46 10.07 13.39
N PHE A 254 7.95 11.12 12.75
CA PHE A 254 7.80 11.32 11.30
C PHE A 254 8.38 10.16 10.46
N ILE A 255 9.40 9.46 10.97
CA ILE A 255 9.98 8.26 10.33
C ILE A 255 8.98 7.08 10.40
N ILE A 256 8.34 6.90 11.56
CA ILE A 256 7.33 5.86 11.78
C ILE A 256 6.07 6.12 10.95
N GLU A 257 5.66 7.38 10.85
CA GLU A 257 4.55 7.82 10.00
C GLU A 257 4.84 7.58 8.51
N ALA A 258 6.06 7.87 8.05
CA ALA A 258 6.48 7.59 6.68
C ALA A 258 6.42 6.10 6.34
N TRP A 259 6.98 5.24 7.20
CA TRP A 259 6.92 3.78 7.02
C TRP A 259 5.49 3.24 7.06
N SER A 260 4.68 3.72 8.00
CA SER A 260 3.26 3.35 8.08
C SER A 260 2.50 3.74 6.80
N GLN A 261 2.78 4.93 6.26
CA GLN A 261 2.22 5.38 5.00
C GLN A 261 2.68 4.49 3.84
N ILE A 262 3.96 4.13 3.75
CA ILE A 262 4.50 3.22 2.73
C ILE A 262 3.77 1.87 2.78
N ILE A 263 3.61 1.28 3.97
CA ILE A 263 2.95 -0.02 4.16
C ILE A 263 1.50 0.03 3.65
N GLU A 264 0.76 1.08 4.00
CA GLU A 264 -0.63 1.24 3.55
C GLU A 264 -0.73 1.49 2.04
N CYS A 265 0.15 2.33 1.50
CA CYS A 265 0.21 2.59 0.06
C CYS A 265 0.51 1.32 -0.74
N ARG A 266 1.44 0.47 -0.28
CA ARG A 266 1.73 -0.83 -0.92
C ARG A 266 0.51 -1.76 -0.89
N ARG A 267 -0.25 -1.80 0.20
CA ARG A 267 -1.50 -2.56 0.31
C ARG A 267 -2.53 -2.07 -0.71
N VAL A 268 -2.72 -0.76 -0.81
CA VAL A 268 -3.66 -0.18 -1.79
C VAL A 268 -3.22 -0.52 -3.22
N LEU A 269 -1.95 -0.31 -3.58
CA LEU A 269 -1.46 -0.63 -4.93
C LEU A 269 -1.59 -2.10 -5.30
N GLN A 270 -1.26 -3.00 -4.37
CA GLN A 270 -1.48 -4.44 -4.56
C GLN A 270 -2.91 -4.68 -5.05
N TRP A 271 -3.92 -4.16 -4.36
CA TRP A 271 -5.31 -4.36 -4.76
C TRP A 271 -5.72 -3.56 -5.99
N THR A 272 -5.15 -2.38 -6.26
CA THR A 272 -5.47 -1.65 -7.50
C THR A 272 -5.02 -2.41 -8.76
N TYR A 273 -3.97 -3.23 -8.70
CA TYR A 273 -3.63 -4.12 -9.81
C TYR A 273 -4.68 -5.23 -10.03
N ALA A 274 -5.23 -5.81 -8.97
CA ALA A 274 -6.36 -6.74 -9.12
C ALA A 274 -7.58 -6.04 -9.73
N TYR A 275 -7.87 -4.80 -9.33
CA TYR A 275 -8.93 -3.98 -9.91
C TYR A 275 -8.69 -3.68 -11.41
N GLY A 276 -7.50 -3.19 -11.77
CA GLY A 276 -7.14 -2.87 -13.16
C GLY A 276 -7.21 -4.07 -14.10
N TYR A 277 -6.89 -5.28 -13.61
CA TYR A 277 -7.02 -6.50 -14.42
C TYR A 277 -8.48 -6.78 -14.83
N TYR A 278 -9.44 -6.50 -13.97
CA TYR A 278 -10.87 -6.72 -14.23
C TYR A 278 -11.60 -5.47 -14.74
N LEU A 279 -10.90 -4.34 -14.92
CA LEU A 279 -11.46 -3.13 -15.49
C LEU A 279 -11.53 -3.25 -17.02
N GLU A 280 -12.76 -3.29 -17.56
CA GLU A 280 -13.01 -3.48 -19.00
C GLU A 280 -13.28 -2.17 -19.76
N ASP A 281 -13.74 -1.13 -19.06
CA ASP A 281 -14.05 0.19 -19.64
C ASP A 281 -12.77 0.94 -19.97
N LYS A 282 -12.48 1.09 -21.27
CA LYS A 282 -11.24 1.71 -21.78
C LYS A 282 -11.06 3.17 -21.36
N VAL A 283 -12.14 3.93 -21.21
CA VAL A 283 -12.03 5.35 -20.85
C VAL A 283 -11.71 5.46 -19.36
N LYS A 284 -12.41 4.67 -18.53
CA LYS A 284 -12.11 4.52 -17.11
C LYS A 284 -10.71 3.96 -16.86
N SER A 285 -10.25 3.02 -17.69
CA SER A 285 -8.89 2.48 -17.62
C SER A 285 -7.84 3.57 -17.78
N GLY A 286 -7.98 4.47 -18.75
CA GLY A 286 -7.00 5.55 -18.95
C GLY A 286 -6.89 6.49 -17.75
N PHE A 287 -8.02 6.91 -17.18
CA PHE A 287 -8.03 7.75 -15.98
C PHE A 287 -7.51 7.01 -14.74
N PHE A 288 -7.90 5.74 -14.58
CA PHE A 288 -7.40 4.87 -13.51
C PHE A 288 -5.88 4.68 -13.57
N GLU A 289 -5.34 4.34 -14.76
CA GLU A 289 -3.91 4.14 -14.99
C GLU A 289 -3.13 5.41 -14.66
N TYR A 290 -3.68 6.59 -14.98
CA TYR A 290 -3.09 7.89 -14.64
C TYR A 290 -3.00 8.10 -13.13
N LEU A 291 -4.12 7.95 -12.41
CA LEU A 291 -4.13 8.09 -10.95
C LEU A 291 -3.22 7.06 -10.26
N GLN A 292 -3.22 5.82 -10.75
CA GLN A 292 -2.34 4.77 -10.24
C GLN A 292 -0.86 5.15 -10.45
N GLY A 293 -0.51 5.68 -11.63
CA GLY A 293 0.86 6.11 -11.94
C GLY A 293 1.36 7.27 -11.06
N GLU A 294 0.50 8.25 -10.76
CA GLU A 294 0.83 9.34 -9.83
C GLU A 294 1.08 8.81 -8.40
N ALA A 295 0.21 7.91 -7.93
CA ALA A 295 0.34 7.28 -6.63
C ALA A 295 1.62 6.43 -6.52
N GLU A 296 1.95 5.66 -7.56
CA GLU A 296 3.19 4.88 -7.63
C GLU A 296 4.43 5.76 -7.60
N SER A 297 4.44 6.82 -8.41
CA SER A 297 5.56 7.76 -8.43
C SER A 297 5.80 8.39 -7.06
N GLY A 298 4.73 8.85 -6.40
CA GLY A 298 4.80 9.38 -5.04
C GLY A 298 5.34 8.36 -4.04
N LEU A 299 4.81 7.12 -4.09
CA LEU A 299 5.23 6.04 -3.21
C LEU A 299 6.71 5.69 -3.36
N GLU A 300 7.21 5.53 -4.59
CA GLU A 300 8.61 5.14 -4.78
C GLU A 300 9.58 6.22 -4.30
N ARG A 301 9.23 7.50 -4.46
CA ARG A 301 10.02 8.62 -3.91
C ARG A 301 10.05 8.59 -2.38
N LEU A 302 8.90 8.41 -1.75
CA LEU A 302 8.78 8.29 -0.30
C LEU A 302 9.57 7.08 0.22
N HIS A 303 9.39 5.92 -0.42
CA HIS A 303 10.06 4.67 -0.04
C HIS A 303 11.57 4.78 -0.20
N GLN A 304 12.05 5.35 -1.30
CA GLN A 304 13.48 5.61 -1.49
C GLN A 304 14.04 6.51 -0.38
N CYS A 305 13.33 7.59 -0.02
CA CYS A 305 13.78 8.52 1.01
C CYS A 305 13.86 7.82 2.39
N ALA A 306 12.83 7.03 2.74
CA ALA A 306 12.80 6.29 4.00
C ALA A 306 13.84 5.15 4.06
N GLU A 307 14.09 4.46 2.94
CA GLU A 307 14.95 3.27 2.88
C GLU A 307 16.43 3.61 2.66
N LYS A 308 16.73 4.57 1.77
CA LYS A 308 18.10 4.88 1.33
C LYS A 308 18.63 6.17 1.97
N ASP A 309 17.89 7.27 1.86
CA ASP A 309 18.39 8.58 2.33
C ASP A 309 18.58 8.56 3.86
N LEU A 310 17.70 7.87 4.60
CA LEU A 310 17.82 7.71 6.05
C LEU A 310 19.14 7.05 6.47
N LEU A 311 19.72 6.16 5.66
CA LEU A 311 20.95 5.45 6.00
C LEU A 311 22.16 6.38 6.13
N ALA A 312 22.15 7.53 5.44
CA ALA A 312 23.23 8.52 5.53
C ALA A 312 23.35 9.14 6.93
N PHE A 313 22.27 9.11 7.72
CA PHE A 313 22.22 9.67 9.07
C PHE A 313 22.39 8.60 10.16
N LEU A 314 22.65 7.35 9.77
CA LEU A 314 22.86 6.23 10.68
C LEU A 314 24.33 5.76 10.61
N PRO A 315 24.87 5.20 11.69
CA PRO A 315 26.25 4.74 11.69
C PRO A 315 26.41 3.52 10.77
N PHE A 316 27.33 3.59 9.81
CA PHE A 316 27.77 2.42 9.04
C PHE A 316 28.50 1.46 10.00
N SER A 317 28.21 0.16 9.87
CA SER A 317 28.69 -0.94 10.72
C SER A 317 30.03 -0.73 11.47
N LYS A 318 29.96 -0.69 12.81
CA LYS A 318 30.94 -1.04 13.89
C LYS A 318 32.46 -0.80 13.75
N HIS A 319 33.03 -0.39 12.62
CA HIS A 319 34.48 -0.46 12.42
C HIS A 319 35.15 0.77 11.81
N ASP A 320 34.43 1.85 11.54
CA ASP A 320 35.04 3.10 11.08
C ASP A 320 34.74 4.24 12.04
N THR A 321 35.77 4.67 12.77
CA THR A 321 35.69 5.65 13.87
C THR A 321 35.88 7.09 13.40
N THR A 322 35.74 7.37 12.11
CA THR A 322 36.09 8.68 11.51
C THR A 322 35.16 9.12 10.38
N GLU A 323 33.84 9.01 10.52
CA GLU A 323 32.92 9.69 9.59
C GLU A 323 32.18 10.83 10.28
N ASP A 324 32.41 12.05 9.79
CA ASP A 324 31.60 13.24 10.05
C ASP A 324 30.15 12.90 9.69
N HIS A 325 29.31 12.64 10.71
CA HIS A 325 27.88 12.52 10.48
C HIS A 325 27.34 13.82 9.87
N PRO A 326 26.36 13.75 8.95
CA PRO A 326 25.72 14.95 8.42
C PRO A 326 25.25 15.85 9.57
N SER A 327 25.36 17.16 9.37
CA SER A 327 25.05 18.16 10.39
C SER A 327 23.58 18.11 10.84
N PRO A 328 23.25 18.63 12.04
CA PRO A 328 21.86 18.76 12.47
C PRO A 328 20.97 19.57 11.52
N ALA A 329 21.56 20.50 10.75
CA ALA A 329 20.84 21.26 9.73
C ALA A 329 20.42 20.37 8.55
N GLU A 330 21.34 19.54 8.04
CA GLU A 330 21.07 18.56 6.98
C GLU A 330 20.04 17.51 7.43
N PHE A 331 20.09 17.08 8.70
CA PHE A 331 19.05 16.22 9.26
C PHE A 331 17.68 16.92 9.33
N GLY A 332 17.67 18.22 9.63
CA GLY A 332 16.48 19.06 9.57
C GLY A 332 15.87 19.11 8.16
N GLU A 333 16.69 19.26 7.12
CA GLU A 333 16.25 19.21 5.73
C GLU A 333 15.67 17.83 5.36
N PHE A 334 16.34 16.75 5.76
CA PHE A 334 15.84 15.39 5.59
C PHE A 334 14.46 15.21 6.24
N ARG A 335 14.27 15.70 7.47
CA ARG A 335 12.98 15.66 8.17
C ARG A 335 11.89 16.34 7.36
N VAL A 336 12.13 17.56 6.87
CA VAL A 336 11.17 18.31 6.06
C VAL A 336 10.83 17.55 4.77
N LYS A 337 11.86 17.02 4.10
CA LYS A 337 11.70 16.22 2.88
C LYS A 337 10.85 14.97 3.12
N LEU A 338 11.16 14.17 4.15
CA LEU A 338 10.45 12.92 4.43
C LEU A 338 8.99 13.18 4.83
N ALA A 339 8.75 14.16 5.70
CA ALA A 339 7.40 14.55 6.10
C ALA A 339 6.58 15.09 4.91
N GLY A 340 7.22 15.90 4.06
CA GLY A 340 6.65 16.40 2.81
C GLY A 340 6.21 15.28 1.86
N LEU A 341 7.13 14.37 1.54
CA LEU A 341 6.84 13.20 0.69
C LEU A 341 5.75 12.31 1.30
N THR A 342 5.72 12.16 2.62
CA THR A 342 4.67 11.39 3.32
C THR A 342 3.29 12.01 3.09
N SER A 343 3.17 13.33 3.26
CA SER A 343 1.92 14.08 3.05
C SER A 343 1.46 14.02 1.59
N ILE A 344 2.37 14.28 0.65
CA ILE A 344 2.07 14.24 -0.79
C ILE A 344 1.61 12.86 -1.23
N THR A 345 2.33 11.82 -0.80
CA THR A 345 1.97 10.43 -1.14
C THR A 345 0.60 10.10 -0.60
N ARG A 346 0.28 10.51 0.63
CA ARG A 346 -1.06 10.35 1.20
C ARG A 346 -2.14 10.96 0.30
N ASN A 347 -1.94 12.20 -0.16
CA ASN A 347 -2.91 12.88 -1.04
C ASN A 347 -3.12 12.13 -2.36
N TYR A 348 -2.06 11.64 -3.01
CA TYR A 348 -2.21 10.83 -4.24
C TYR A 348 -3.04 9.55 -3.99
N PHE A 349 -2.80 8.88 -2.86
CA PHE A 349 -3.54 7.68 -2.51
C PHE A 349 -4.98 7.95 -2.07
N GLU A 350 -5.25 9.04 -1.35
CA GLU A 350 -6.61 9.46 -1.02
C GLU A 350 -7.43 9.77 -2.28
N ASN A 351 -6.82 10.48 -3.24
CA ASN A 351 -7.45 10.75 -4.54
C ASN A 351 -7.73 9.46 -5.32
N LEU A 352 -6.76 8.54 -5.38
CA LEU A 352 -6.92 7.24 -6.02
C LEU A 352 -8.05 6.44 -5.35
N VAL A 353 -8.01 6.29 -4.03
CA VAL A 353 -9.02 5.55 -3.25
C VAL A 353 -10.42 6.12 -3.49
N ARG A 354 -10.59 7.44 -3.38
CA ARG A 354 -11.88 8.10 -3.61
C ARG A 354 -12.38 7.85 -5.03
N ALA A 355 -11.52 8.02 -6.04
CA ALA A 355 -11.90 7.80 -7.43
C ALA A 355 -12.34 6.34 -7.70
N LEU A 356 -11.73 5.35 -7.06
CA LEU A 356 -12.15 3.94 -7.18
C LEU A 356 -13.47 3.67 -6.45
N GLU A 357 -13.68 4.26 -5.28
CA GLU A 357 -14.93 4.11 -4.51
C GLU A 357 -16.12 4.76 -5.23
N ASP A 358 -15.89 5.90 -5.88
CA ASP A 358 -16.88 6.62 -6.69
C ASP A 358 -17.02 6.02 -8.10
N GLY A 359 -16.44 4.83 -8.36
CA GLY A 359 -16.62 4.13 -9.64
C GLY A 359 -16.02 4.83 -10.87
N LEU A 360 -15.06 5.74 -10.66
CA LEU A 360 -14.40 6.57 -11.68
C LEU A 360 -15.40 7.46 -12.44
N GLU A 361 -16.40 8.01 -11.74
CA GLU A 361 -17.45 8.89 -12.31
C GLU A 361 -16.93 10.21 -12.89
N ASP A 362 -15.77 10.71 -12.42
CA ASP A 362 -15.12 11.94 -12.94
C ASP A 362 -14.73 11.86 -14.42
N VAL A 363 -14.80 10.67 -15.01
CA VAL A 363 -14.66 10.45 -16.45
C VAL A 363 -15.94 10.92 -17.16
N GLN A 364 -16.02 12.21 -17.46
CA GLN A 364 -17.04 12.71 -18.40
C GLN A 364 -16.82 12.01 -19.74
N CYS A 365 -17.83 11.23 -20.18
CA CYS A 365 -17.84 10.64 -21.50
C CYS A 365 -17.79 11.78 -22.51
N ALA A 366 -16.68 11.90 -23.25
CA ALA A 366 -16.55 12.86 -24.33
C ALA A 366 -17.45 12.43 -25.51
N GLY A 367 -18.75 12.65 -25.34
CA GLY A 367 -19.80 12.47 -26.32
C GLY A 367 -20.93 13.39 -25.92
N GLU A 368 -21.13 14.45 -26.71
CA GLU A 368 -22.16 15.49 -26.55
C GLU A 368 -21.82 16.70 -25.66
N ALA A 369 -20.81 17.48 -26.06
CA ALA A 369 -20.86 18.95 -25.94
C ALA A 369 -19.77 19.62 -26.78
N ALA A 370 -19.87 19.53 -28.09
CA ALA A 370 -19.17 20.42 -29.00
C ALA A 370 -20.16 20.97 -30.02
N THR A 371 -20.93 21.98 -29.64
CA THR A 371 -21.39 23.04 -30.55
C THR A 371 -21.84 24.26 -29.76
N SER A 372 -21.27 25.41 -30.13
CA SER A 372 -21.72 26.79 -29.84
C SER A 372 -21.35 27.41 -28.49
N SER A 373 -20.10 27.84 -28.37
CA SER A 373 -19.76 29.04 -27.60
C SER A 373 -20.23 30.29 -28.38
N LYS A 374 -21.50 30.65 -28.19
CA LYS A 374 -22.01 31.95 -28.65
C LYS A 374 -21.70 33.00 -27.59
N ALA A 375 -20.74 33.88 -27.92
CA ALA A 375 -20.45 35.08 -27.18
C ALA A 375 -21.69 35.98 -27.09
N THR A 376 -22.15 36.29 -25.87
CA THR A 376 -23.10 37.38 -25.63
C THR A 376 -22.39 38.54 -24.97
N ASN A 377 -22.00 39.46 -25.84
CA ASN A 377 -21.64 40.83 -25.51
C ASN A 377 -22.93 41.55 -25.03
N SER A 378 -22.91 42.18 -23.87
CA SER A 378 -24.00 43.08 -23.45
C SER A 378 -23.44 44.25 -22.66
N LYS A 379 -23.14 45.32 -23.41
CA LYS A 379 -23.03 46.68 -22.88
C LYS A 379 -24.39 47.13 -22.36
N LYS A 380 -24.44 47.61 -21.12
CA LYS A 380 -25.40 48.65 -20.70
C LYS A 380 -24.72 49.61 -19.73
N ALA A 381 -24.69 50.87 -20.12
CA ALA A 381 -24.23 52.01 -19.34
C ALA A 381 -25.28 52.41 -18.29
N GLY A 382 -24.82 52.92 -17.15
CA GLY A 382 -25.65 53.51 -16.09
C GLY A 382 -24.77 54.12 -15.02
N ALA A 383 -24.92 55.43 -14.79
CA ALA A 383 -23.94 56.31 -14.17
C ALA A 383 -24.03 56.48 -12.64
N LYS A 384 -22.95 57.07 -12.09
CA LYS A 384 -22.81 57.93 -10.88
C LYS A 384 -22.63 57.26 -9.50
N GLY A 385 -21.52 57.65 -8.85
CA GLY A 385 -21.36 57.64 -7.39
C GLY A 385 -19.91 57.81 -6.93
N LYS A 386 -19.47 59.06 -6.72
CA LYS A 386 -18.16 59.41 -6.12
C LYS A 386 -18.08 58.95 -4.66
N ALA A 387 -16.94 58.41 -4.24
CA ALA A 387 -16.34 58.71 -2.94
C ALA A 387 -14.86 58.28 -2.90
N ALA A 388 -13.98 59.27 -2.86
CA ALA A 388 -12.58 59.08 -2.51
C ALA A 388 -12.44 58.96 -0.99
N LYS A 389 -11.63 58.01 -0.50
CA LYS A 389 -10.97 58.15 0.81
C LYS A 389 -9.73 57.26 0.93
N LYS A 390 -8.59 57.96 0.88
CA LYS A 390 -7.29 57.75 1.55
C LYS A 390 -7.07 56.42 2.27
N GLN A 391 -6.02 55.72 1.82
CA GLN A 391 -5.23 54.83 2.66
C GLN A 391 -4.64 55.59 3.86
N PRO A 392 -4.54 54.94 5.02
CA PRO A 392 -3.45 55.15 5.94
C PRO A 392 -2.53 53.92 5.93
N SER A 393 -1.25 54.19 5.70
CA SER A 393 -0.14 53.30 6.01
C SER A 393 -0.11 52.96 7.51
N ARG A 394 -0.04 51.68 7.85
CA ARG A 394 0.64 51.20 9.06
C ARG A 394 1.41 49.92 8.76
N SER A 395 2.70 50.03 9.02
CA SER A 395 3.72 49.00 9.07
C SER A 395 3.38 47.88 10.07
N SER A 396 3.61 46.64 9.67
CA SER A 396 4.08 45.60 10.57
C SER A 396 5.07 44.72 9.82
N SER A 397 6.28 44.66 10.39
CA SER A 397 7.28 43.64 10.18
C SER A 397 6.66 42.24 10.25
N ASP A 398 6.79 41.48 9.18
CA ASP A 398 6.87 40.02 9.24
C ASP A 398 7.80 39.58 8.10
N HIS A 399 8.90 38.93 8.46
CA HIS A 399 9.69 38.16 7.52
C HIS A 399 8.84 36.96 7.09
N SER A 400 8.05 37.13 6.03
CA SER A 400 7.44 36.01 5.35
C SER A 400 8.57 35.26 4.63
N ASP A 401 8.88 34.05 5.07
CA ASP A 401 9.63 33.10 4.27
C ASP A 401 8.88 32.93 2.93
N ASP A 402 9.43 33.56 1.89
CA ASP A 402 8.90 33.54 0.54
C ASP A 402 8.87 32.08 0.05
N THR A 403 7.70 31.43 0.12
CA THR A 403 7.47 30.05 -0.31
C THR A 403 6.36 29.99 -1.35
N TRP A 404 6.38 28.99 -2.22
CA TRP A 404 5.34 28.76 -3.23
C TRP A 404 4.80 27.32 -3.15
N PRO A 405 3.46 27.13 -3.18
CA PRO A 405 2.87 25.80 -3.24
C PRO A 405 3.01 25.22 -4.64
N CYS A 406 3.46 23.98 -4.75
CA CYS A 406 3.47 23.28 -6.02
C CYS A 406 2.04 23.02 -6.50
N GLU A 407 1.71 23.42 -7.74
CA GLU A 407 0.36 23.21 -8.30
C GLU A 407 -0.01 21.72 -8.44
N ARG A 408 0.98 20.83 -8.52
CA ARG A 408 0.76 19.38 -8.67
C ARG A 408 0.61 18.66 -7.34
N CYS A 409 1.54 18.89 -6.41
CA CYS A 409 1.59 18.13 -5.16
C CYS A 409 1.32 18.97 -3.91
N THR A 410 1.04 20.25 -4.05
CA THR A 410 0.77 21.24 -2.98
C THR A 410 1.92 21.49 -2.02
N PHE A 411 3.09 20.88 -2.23
CA PHE A 411 4.26 21.07 -1.38
C PHE A 411 4.76 22.51 -1.42
N LEU A 412 5.04 23.08 -0.25
CA LEU A 412 5.59 24.42 -0.12
C LEU A 412 7.09 24.40 -0.38
N ASN A 413 7.50 25.00 -1.49
CA ASN A 413 8.90 25.10 -1.89
C ASN A 413 9.46 26.47 -1.53
N PRO A 414 10.77 26.58 -1.23
CA PRO A 414 11.45 27.86 -1.14
C PRO A 414 11.32 28.64 -2.44
N SER A 415 11.22 29.97 -2.38
CA SER A 415 11.14 30.80 -3.60
C SER A 415 12.40 30.78 -4.47
N SER A 416 13.53 30.31 -3.93
CA SER A 416 14.75 30.06 -4.69
C SER A 416 14.72 28.77 -5.52
N ALA A 417 13.74 27.89 -5.31
CA ALA A 417 13.63 26.63 -6.05
C ALA A 417 12.84 26.83 -7.35
N ASP A 418 13.48 26.53 -8.48
CA ASP A 418 12.86 26.56 -9.82
C ASP A 418 11.98 25.33 -10.10
N ALA A 419 12.16 24.27 -9.34
CA ALA A 419 11.35 23.06 -9.37
C ALA A 419 10.92 22.64 -7.98
N CYS A 420 9.79 21.95 -7.88
CA CYS A 420 9.29 21.45 -6.63
C CYS A 420 10.24 20.39 -6.09
N THR A 421 10.88 20.66 -4.96
CA THR A 421 11.82 19.72 -4.30
C THR A 421 11.20 18.36 -3.96
N ALA A 422 9.86 18.29 -3.90
CA ALA A 422 9.13 17.09 -3.54
C ALA A 422 8.49 16.33 -4.71
N CYS A 423 8.27 16.95 -5.87
CA CYS A 423 7.74 16.26 -7.07
C CYS A 423 8.49 16.57 -8.39
N ASP A 424 9.57 17.35 -8.31
CA ASP A 424 10.41 17.88 -9.39
C ASP A 424 9.65 18.68 -10.47
N LYS A 425 8.40 19.06 -10.17
CA LYS A 425 7.59 19.88 -11.07
C LYS A 425 8.17 21.28 -11.16
N GLN A 426 8.53 21.72 -12.36
CA GLN A 426 8.96 23.09 -12.61
C GLN A 426 7.90 24.08 -12.13
N ARG A 427 8.37 25.19 -11.55
CA ARG A 427 7.51 26.26 -11.05
C ARG A 427 6.75 26.98 -12.16
N TYR A 428 7.29 26.96 -13.38
CA TYR A 428 6.77 27.62 -14.59
C TYR A 428 6.74 26.67 -15.78
#